data_AF-A0A2N2WX50-F1
#
_entry.id   AF-A0A2N2WX50-F1
#
_cell.length_a   1.000
_cell.length_b   1.000
_cell.length_c   1.000
_cell.angle_alpha   90.00
_cell.angle_beta   90.00
_cell.angle_gamma   90.00
#
_symmetry.space_group_name_H-M   'P 1'
#
loop_
_entity.id
_entity.type
_entity.pdbx_description
1 polymer ?
#
loop_
_entity_poly.entity_id
_entity_poly.type
_entity_poly.pdbx_seq_one_letter_code
_entity_poly.pdbx_strand_id
1 'polypeptide(L)'
;MGKAIKFESIFVLLLATVLFSQCSLDANCYQQMEVPVIRFEMPDSIPLDSTATIQVVYVTYGPCSILNDLKVYQLADTLSIHVMADYDGCDCPGVIPDSVVTYQFVPTAARNYIFRAWKYNNTILQDTLLVYAN
;
A
#
# COMPACT_ATOMS: atom_id res chain seq x y z
N MET A 1 -17.54 -64.85 27.91
CA MET A 1 -16.48 -65.20 26.93
C MET A 1 -15.97 -63.92 26.29
N GLY A 2 -14.88 -63.34 26.82
CA GLY A 2 -14.24 -62.15 26.25
C GLY A 2 -12.87 -62.54 25.69
N LYS A 3 -12.65 -62.33 24.38
CA LYS A 3 -11.34 -62.53 23.74
C LYS A 3 -10.50 -61.27 23.97
N ALA A 4 -9.39 -61.42 24.68
CA ALA A 4 -8.38 -60.37 24.84
C ALA A 4 -7.62 -60.19 23.52
N ILE A 5 -7.61 -58.96 23.01
CA ILE A 5 -6.89 -58.56 21.80
C ILE A 5 -5.44 -58.22 22.21
N LYS A 6 -4.47 -58.87 21.56
CA LYS A 6 -3.02 -58.72 21.84
C LYS A 6 -2.54 -57.32 21.47
N PHE A 7 -1.85 -56.68 22.42
CA PHE A 7 -1.49 -55.26 22.47
C PHE A 7 -0.21 -54.90 21.70
N GLU A 8 0.44 -55.87 21.03
CA GLU A 8 1.81 -55.68 20.50
C GLU A 8 1.89 -55.13 19.07
N SER A 9 0.77 -55.05 18.35
CA SER A 9 0.78 -54.64 16.93
C SER A 9 0.35 -53.19 16.67
N ILE A 10 0.13 -52.38 17.72
CA ILE A 10 -0.34 -50.99 17.59
C ILE A 10 0.80 -49.98 17.51
N PHE A 11 1.99 -50.31 18.04
CA PHE A 11 3.09 -49.35 18.15
C PHE A 11 3.80 -49.04 16.81
N VAL A 12 3.73 -49.95 15.84
CA VAL A 12 4.40 -49.79 14.53
C VAL A 12 3.59 -48.90 13.58
N LEU A 13 2.27 -48.80 13.75
CA LEU A 13 1.41 -48.01 12.86
C LEU A 13 1.43 -46.50 13.17
N LEU A 14 1.88 -46.11 14.38
CA LEU A 14 1.89 -44.72 14.82
C LEU A 14 3.17 -43.96 14.43
N LEU A 15 4.22 -44.66 14.02
CA LEU A 15 5.52 -44.06 13.66
C LEU A 15 5.61 -43.69 12.17
N ALA A 16 4.69 -44.19 11.33
CA ALA A 16 4.70 -43.97 9.89
C ALA A 16 4.02 -42.65 9.45
N THR A 17 3.29 -41.96 10.33
CA THR A 17 2.55 -40.73 9.99
C THR A 17 3.34 -39.44 10.20
N VAL A 18 4.58 -39.49 10.69
CA VAL A 18 5.38 -38.28 11.04
C VAL A 18 6.25 -37.80 9.86
N LEU A 19 6.26 -38.49 8.71
CA LEU A 19 7.18 -38.18 7.61
C LEU A 19 6.61 -37.29 6.49
N PHE A 20 5.38 -36.78 6.59
CA PHE A 20 4.74 -36.02 5.49
C PHE A 20 4.49 -34.53 5.73
N SER A 21 5.03 -33.91 6.80
CA SER A 21 4.73 -32.49 7.10
C SER A 21 5.90 -31.51 6.95
N GLN A 22 6.87 -31.78 6.05
CA GLN A 22 7.80 -30.73 5.62
C GLN A 22 7.31 -30.14 4.30
N CYS A 23 6.18 -29.45 4.38
CA CYS A 23 5.82 -28.46 3.37
C CYS A 23 6.78 -27.28 3.60
N SER A 24 7.88 -27.21 2.85
CA SER A 24 8.63 -25.97 2.74
C SER A 24 7.69 -24.99 2.06
N LEU A 25 7.11 -24.07 2.83
CA LEU A 25 6.45 -22.90 2.27
C LEU A 25 7.54 -22.15 1.49
N ASP A 26 7.54 -22.29 0.17
CA ASP A 26 8.21 -21.34 -0.71
C ASP A 26 7.54 -19.99 -0.44
N ALA A 27 8.11 -19.23 0.50
CA ALA A 27 7.58 -17.94 0.90
C ALA A 27 7.76 -16.98 -0.28
N ASN A 28 6.67 -16.63 -0.95
CA ASN A 28 6.66 -15.53 -1.89
C ASN A 28 6.76 -14.23 -1.09
N CYS A 29 7.94 -13.63 -1.04
CA CYS A 29 8.18 -12.38 -0.32
C CYS A 29 7.70 -11.14 -1.09
N TYR A 30 6.65 -11.31 -1.91
CA TYR A 30 6.01 -10.23 -2.65
C TYR A 30 4.88 -9.64 -1.82
N GLN A 31 4.88 -8.33 -1.65
CA GLN A 31 3.81 -7.60 -0.98
C GLN A 31 3.50 -6.30 -1.72
N GLN A 32 2.22 -6.00 -1.84
CA GLN A 32 1.76 -4.68 -2.25
C GLN A 32 1.28 -3.93 -1.00
N MET A 33 1.78 -2.72 -0.78
CA MET A 33 1.39 -1.91 0.36
C MET A 33 1.28 -0.42 0.01
N GLU A 34 0.45 0.28 0.77
CA GLU A 34 0.39 1.74 0.72
C GLU A 34 1.64 2.34 1.35
N VAL A 35 2.21 3.35 0.69
CA VAL A 35 3.40 4.04 1.14
C VAL A 35 3.07 5.47 1.58
N PRO A 36 3.76 5.98 2.61
CA PRO A 36 3.41 7.26 3.19
C PRO A 36 3.81 8.42 2.25
N VAL A 37 2.92 9.40 2.18
CA VAL A 37 3.16 10.67 1.49
C VAL A 37 3.81 11.66 2.45
N ILE A 38 4.85 12.35 1.99
CA ILE A 38 5.56 13.38 2.74
C ILE A 38 4.85 14.72 2.60
N ARG A 39 4.60 15.14 1.35
CA ARG A 39 4.03 16.44 0.99
C ARG A 39 3.38 16.40 -0.39
N PHE A 40 2.51 17.37 -0.63
CA PHE A 40 2.04 17.73 -1.95
C PHE A 40 2.81 18.94 -2.45
N GLU A 41 3.14 18.96 -3.73
CA GLU A 41 3.69 20.10 -4.44
C GLU A 41 2.72 20.46 -5.56
N MET A 42 1.95 21.53 -5.36
CA MET A 42 0.87 21.98 -6.25
C MET A 42 0.73 23.50 -6.19
N PRO A 43 0.12 24.16 -7.19
CA PRO A 43 -0.18 25.58 -7.09
C PRO A 43 -1.18 25.87 -5.97
N ASP A 44 -1.11 27.08 -5.39
CA ASP A 44 -2.08 27.51 -4.37
C ASP A 44 -3.48 27.71 -4.97
N SER A 45 -3.55 28.12 -6.24
CA SER A 45 -4.81 28.35 -6.94
C SER A 45 -4.72 28.15 -8.44
N ILE A 46 -5.85 27.77 -9.05
CA ILE A 46 -6.02 27.66 -10.50
C ILE A 46 -7.40 28.16 -10.96
N PRO A 47 -7.56 28.63 -12.21
CA PRO A 47 -8.87 28.93 -12.77
C PRO A 47 -9.68 27.65 -12.99
N LEU A 48 -11.01 27.76 -12.93
CA LEU A 48 -11.93 26.71 -13.36
C LEU A 48 -11.62 26.31 -14.82
N ASP A 49 -11.78 25.03 -15.14
CA ASP A 49 -11.46 24.42 -16.44
C ASP A 49 -9.96 24.35 -16.81
N SER A 50 -9.06 24.70 -15.90
CA SER A 50 -7.63 24.43 -16.06
C SER A 50 -7.18 23.16 -15.34
N THR A 51 -6.07 22.58 -15.79
CA THR A 51 -5.49 21.39 -15.17
C THR A 51 -4.42 21.79 -14.15
N ALA A 52 -4.58 21.38 -12.90
CA ALA A 52 -3.52 21.43 -11.90
C ALA A 52 -2.62 20.20 -12.00
N THR A 53 -1.31 20.42 -12.11
CA THR A 53 -0.31 19.37 -11.92
C THR A 53 0.05 19.28 -10.44
N ILE A 54 -0.21 18.13 -9.83
CA ILE A 54 0.01 17.85 -8.42
C ILE A 54 1.13 16.81 -8.33
N GLN A 55 2.25 17.20 -7.76
CA GLN A 55 3.35 16.29 -7.47
C GLN A 55 3.16 15.73 -6.05
N VAL A 56 2.98 14.41 -5.97
CA VAL A 56 2.84 13.68 -4.72
C VAL A 56 4.20 13.13 -4.36
N VAL A 57 4.80 13.67 -3.31
CA VAL A 57 6.13 13.24 -2.84
C VAL A 57 5.96 12.19 -1.76
N TYR A 58 6.51 11.00 -1.97
CA TYR A 58 6.35 9.84 -1.09
C TYR A 58 7.69 9.15 -0.83
N VAL A 59 7.73 8.25 0.16
CA VAL A 59 8.91 7.43 0.46
C VAL A 59 8.56 5.95 0.45
N THR A 60 9.52 5.13 0.04
CA THR A 60 9.39 3.68 0.01
C THR A 60 10.43 3.01 0.92
N TYR A 61 10.16 1.76 1.30
CA TYR A 61 11.03 0.98 2.18
C TYR A 61 12.06 0.17 1.39
N GLY A 62 13.19 0.80 1.08
CA GLY A 62 14.37 0.11 0.56
C GLY A 62 14.27 -0.25 -0.93
N PRO A 63 15.38 -0.72 -1.52
CA PRO A 63 15.58 -0.87 -2.98
C PRO A 63 14.61 -1.84 -3.67
N CYS A 64 13.93 -2.71 -2.92
CA CYS A 64 12.97 -3.66 -3.46
C CYS A 64 11.65 -3.02 -3.91
N SER A 65 11.43 -1.75 -3.57
CA SER A 65 10.16 -1.09 -3.81
C SER A 65 10.08 -0.57 -5.25
N ILE A 66 8.97 -0.83 -5.92
CA ILE A 66 8.64 -0.23 -7.20
C ILE A 66 7.26 0.43 -7.07
N LEU A 67 7.12 1.65 -7.60
CA LEU A 67 5.80 2.28 -7.70
C LEU A 67 4.89 1.38 -8.55
N ASN A 68 3.77 0.98 -7.97
CA ASN A 68 2.78 0.17 -8.66
C ASN A 68 1.64 1.06 -9.19
N ASP A 69 1.02 1.84 -8.30
CA ASP A 69 -0.22 2.55 -8.64
C ASP A 69 -0.40 3.83 -7.80
N LEU A 70 -1.17 4.76 -8.33
CA LEU A 70 -1.66 5.94 -7.63
C LEU A 70 -3.19 5.91 -7.64
N LYS A 71 -3.80 5.55 -6.51
CA LYS A 71 -5.25 5.49 -6.38
C LYS A 71 -5.79 6.80 -5.83
N VAL A 72 -6.76 7.36 -6.52
CA VAL A 72 -7.42 8.62 -6.13
C VAL A 72 -8.91 8.37 -5.93
N TYR A 73 -9.39 8.63 -4.71
CA TYR A 73 -10.80 8.54 -4.38
C TYR A 73 -11.35 9.93 -4.07
N GLN A 74 -12.39 10.34 -4.78
CA GLN A 74 -13.02 11.65 -4.57
C GLN A 74 -14.36 11.49 -3.85
N LEU A 75 -14.53 12.24 -2.77
CA LEU A 75 -15.80 12.42 -2.07
C LEU A 75 -16.07 13.92 -1.94
N ALA A 76 -17.04 14.42 -2.72
CA ALA A 76 -17.32 15.84 -2.87
C ALA A 76 -16.07 16.65 -3.28
N ASP A 77 -15.59 17.51 -2.38
CA ASP A 77 -14.42 18.38 -2.57
C ASP A 77 -13.13 17.79 -2.00
N THR A 78 -13.19 16.61 -1.39
CA THR A 78 -12.02 15.95 -0.79
C THR A 78 -11.53 14.81 -1.68
N LEU A 79 -10.25 14.84 -2.02
CA LEU A 79 -9.52 13.80 -2.75
C LEU A 79 -8.61 13.04 -1.77
N SER A 80 -8.81 11.74 -1.65
CA SER A 80 -7.92 10.84 -0.91
C SER A 80 -6.93 10.20 -1.88
N ILE A 81 -5.65 10.44 -1.66
CA ILE A 81 -4.53 10.02 -2.48
C ILE A 81 -3.83 8.86 -1.76
N HIS A 82 -3.77 7.70 -2.43
CA HIS A 82 -3.11 6.50 -1.93
C HIS A 82 -2.02 6.10 -2.93
N VAL A 83 -0.76 6.12 -2.48
CA VAL A 83 0.38 5.67 -3.28
C VAL A 83 0.64 4.21 -2.96
N MET A 84 0.57 3.33 -3.95
CA MET A 84 0.78 1.90 -3.79
C MET A 84 2.15 1.52 -4.36
N ALA A 85 2.95 0.81 -3.56
CA ALA A 85 4.21 0.25 -4.02
C ALA A 85 4.22 -1.28 -3.85
N ASP A 86 4.88 -1.92 -4.81
CA ASP A 86 5.19 -3.35 -4.76
C ASP A 86 6.56 -3.53 -4.14
N TYR A 87 6.69 -4.52 -3.28
CA TYR A 87 7.91 -4.93 -2.63
C TYR A 87 8.18 -6.38 -3.02
N ASP A 88 9.27 -6.59 -3.75
CA ASP A 88 9.73 -7.91 -4.14
C ASP A 88 11.05 -8.24 -3.46
N GLY A 89 10.98 -8.92 -2.30
CA GLY A 89 12.16 -9.30 -1.53
C GLY A 89 11.84 -9.63 -0.08
N CYS A 90 12.50 -10.66 0.45
CA CYS A 90 12.32 -11.09 1.85
C CYS A 90 13.02 -10.18 2.85
N ASP A 91 14.00 -9.41 2.39
CA ASP A 91 14.78 -8.49 3.21
C ASP A 91 15.08 -7.24 2.38
N CYS A 92 14.39 -6.16 2.72
CA CYS A 92 14.45 -4.90 2.00
C CYS A 92 14.99 -3.83 2.94
N PRO A 93 16.32 -3.71 3.07
CA PRO A 93 16.92 -2.82 4.05
C PRO A 93 16.72 -1.35 3.65
N GLY A 94 16.38 -0.53 4.64
CA GLY A 94 16.45 0.93 4.58
C GLY A 94 15.19 1.63 4.08
N VAL A 95 15.25 2.96 4.08
CA VAL A 95 14.26 3.86 3.45
C VAL A 95 15.01 4.57 2.31
N ILE A 96 14.43 4.58 1.11
CA ILE A 96 15.00 5.27 -0.07
C ILE A 96 14.68 6.77 0.02
N PRO A 97 15.48 7.67 -0.60
CA PRO A 97 15.08 9.06 -0.85
C PRO A 97 13.67 9.23 -1.41
N ASP A 98 13.12 10.42 -1.17
CA ASP A 98 11.85 10.91 -1.70
C ASP A 98 11.70 10.58 -3.20
N SER A 99 10.57 9.95 -3.54
CA SER A 99 10.12 9.69 -4.89
C SER A 99 8.91 10.55 -5.21
N VAL A 100 8.69 10.83 -6.50
CA VAL A 100 7.62 11.72 -6.96
C VAL A 100 6.73 10.99 -7.95
N VAL A 101 5.42 11.10 -7.77
CA VAL A 101 4.41 10.70 -8.77
C VAL A 101 3.51 11.88 -9.07
N THR A 102 3.21 12.08 -10.35
CA THR A 102 2.42 13.22 -10.83
C THR A 102 0.97 12.84 -11.04
N TYR A 103 0.06 13.63 -10.48
CA TYR A 103 -1.39 13.55 -10.71
C TYR A 103 -1.87 14.80 -11.43
N GLN A 104 -2.66 14.62 -12.49
CA GLN A 104 -3.28 15.71 -13.23
C GLN A 104 -4.73 15.86 -12.77
N PHE A 105 -5.05 16.98 -12.14
CA PHE A 105 -6.37 17.25 -11.58
C PHE A 105 -7.10 18.30 -12.41
N VAL A 106 -8.35 18.00 -12.78
CA VAL A 106 -9.25 18.92 -13.49
C VAL A 106 -10.47 19.18 -12.59
N PRO A 107 -10.65 20.42 -12.08
CA PRO A 107 -11.75 20.72 -11.18
C PRO A 107 -13.09 20.80 -11.93
N THR A 108 -14.16 20.40 -11.27
CA THR A 108 -15.53 20.40 -11.83
C THR A 108 -16.37 21.58 -11.38
N ALA A 109 -15.87 22.36 -10.41
CA ALA A 109 -16.53 23.53 -9.85
C ALA A 109 -15.51 24.45 -9.18
N ALA A 110 -15.78 25.75 -9.18
CA ALA A 110 -15.00 26.74 -8.43
C ALA A 110 -15.28 26.59 -6.93
N ARG A 111 -14.28 26.12 -6.18
CA ARG A 111 -14.29 25.90 -4.73
C ARG A 111 -12.89 25.51 -4.26
N ASN A 112 -12.73 25.33 -2.96
CA ASN A 112 -11.55 24.67 -2.40
C ASN A 112 -11.65 23.15 -2.60
N TYR A 113 -10.57 22.53 -3.06
CA TYR A 113 -10.42 21.08 -3.06
C TYR A 113 -9.37 20.67 -2.04
N ILE A 114 -9.69 19.65 -1.25
CA ILE A 114 -8.86 19.18 -0.15
C ILE A 114 -8.17 17.88 -0.59
N PHE A 115 -6.85 17.87 -0.64
CA PHE A 115 -6.05 16.69 -0.92
C PHE A 115 -5.60 16.07 0.39
N ARG A 116 -5.82 14.76 0.55
CA ARG A 116 -5.46 14.01 1.76
C ARG A 116 -4.64 12.78 1.41
N ALA A 117 -3.66 12.46 2.24
CA ALA A 117 -2.90 11.22 2.16
C ALA A 117 -2.43 10.76 3.55
N TRP A 118 -2.10 9.48 3.68
CA TRP A 118 -1.52 8.93 4.91
C TRP A 118 -0.03 9.28 5.04
N LYS A 119 0.41 9.66 6.25
CA LYS A 119 1.81 9.91 6.61
C LYS A 119 2.40 8.75 7.41
N TYR A 120 3.73 8.65 7.43
CA TYR A 120 4.48 7.62 8.15
C TYR A 120 4.10 7.48 9.65
N ASN A 121 3.71 8.58 10.31
CA ASN A 121 3.33 8.59 11.72
C ASN A 121 1.84 8.31 11.97
N ASN A 122 1.14 7.68 11.02
CA ASN A 122 -0.31 7.44 11.10
C ASN A 122 -1.18 8.69 11.22
N THR A 123 -0.69 9.84 10.76
CA THR A 123 -1.48 11.06 10.64
C THR A 123 -1.88 11.31 9.19
N ILE A 124 -2.85 12.20 8.99
CA ILE A 124 -3.30 12.61 7.66
C ILE A 124 -2.52 13.86 7.24
N LEU A 125 -1.83 13.78 6.11
CA LEU A 125 -1.38 14.95 5.37
C LEU A 125 -2.60 15.57 4.70
N GLN A 126 -2.74 16.89 4.78
CA GLN A 126 -3.78 17.62 4.08
C GLN A 126 -3.21 18.87 3.44
N ASP A 127 -3.62 19.16 2.21
CA ASP A 127 -3.35 20.43 1.54
C ASP A 127 -4.56 20.86 0.71
N THR A 128 -4.65 22.14 0.35
CA THR A 128 -5.85 22.74 -0.27
C THR A 128 -5.50 23.49 -1.55
N LEU A 129 -6.23 23.19 -2.62
CA LEU A 129 -6.17 23.92 -3.89
C LEU A 129 -7.40 24.82 -4.02
N LEU A 130 -7.19 26.13 -4.20
CA LEU A 130 -8.29 27.06 -4.51
C LEU A 130 -8.59 27.04 -6.01
N VAL A 131 -9.85 26.77 -6.37
CA VAL A 131 -10.32 26.90 -7.75
C VAL A 131 -11.27 28.08 -7.84
N TYR A 132 -10.94 29.06 -8.67
CA TYR A 132 -11.74 30.27 -8.85
C TYR A 132 -12.46 30.26 -10.21
N ALA A 133 -13.64 30.89 -10.27
CA ALA A 133 -14.34 31.11 -11.52
C ALA A 133 -13.60 32.18 -12.35
N ASN A 134 -13.60 32.01 -13.68
CA ASN A 134 -13.05 33.00 -14.61
C ASN A 134 -13.82 34.32 -14.60
#